data_AF-A0A9D7YFD2-F1
#
_entry.id   AF-A0A9D7YFD2-F1
#
_cell.length_a   1.000
_cell.length_b   1.000
_cell.length_c   1.000
_cell.angle_alpha   90.00
_cell.angle_beta   90.00
_cell.angle_gamma   90.00
#
_symmetry.space_group_name_H-M   'P 1'
#
loop_
_entity.id
_entity.type
_entity.pdbx_description
1 polymer ?
#
loop_
_entity_poly.entity_id
_entity_poly.type
_entity_poly.pdbx_seq_one_letter_code
_entity_poly.pdbx_strand_id
1 'polypeptide(L)'
;MKSAIIIVVLAVLMGLTACRSEKTVPPTVETEHHGEHENENTAILTDEQMKSVHVQLGSIEKKQLTASLRANGILEVPNQYKASATASMGGVIKSIQVQTGSNVRKGQVIATITNSSFITLQEDYLSVSSKSELAELEYARKRNCNRVTPPLSRIYKARMQSSKR
;
A
#
# COMPACT_ATOMS: atom_id res chain seq x y z
N MET A 1 -25.23 15.56 25.29
CA MET A 1 -24.46 16.54 24.48
C MET A 1 -25.36 17.38 23.58
N LYS A 2 -26.33 16.79 22.87
CA LYS A 2 -27.27 17.52 21.99
C LYS A 2 -28.25 18.45 22.75
N SER A 3 -28.71 18.03 23.94
CA SER A 3 -29.62 18.82 24.79
C SER A 3 -28.95 20.05 25.43
N ALA A 4 -27.65 19.97 25.74
CA ALA A 4 -26.89 21.09 26.29
C ALA A 4 -26.68 22.22 25.25
N ILE A 5 -26.51 21.86 23.98
CA ILE A 5 -26.36 22.84 22.88
C ILE A 5 -27.66 23.64 22.67
N ILE A 6 -28.83 23.00 22.79
CA ILE A 6 -30.13 23.67 22.64
C ILE A 6 -30.34 24.74 23.71
N ILE A 7 -29.94 24.47 24.97
CA ILE A 7 -30.11 25.41 26.09
C ILE A 7 -29.21 26.65 25.91
N VAL A 8 -27.98 26.46 25.41
CA VAL A 8 -27.05 27.57 25.16
C VAL A 8 -27.52 28.45 23.99
N VAL A 9 -28.08 27.87 22.94
CA VAL A 9 -28.63 28.63 21.80
C VAL A 9 -29.88 29.42 22.21
N LEU A 10 -30.74 28.86 23.06
CA LEU A 10 -31.95 29.56 23.55
C LEU A 10 -31.60 30.77 24.44
N ALA A 11 -30.55 30.64 25.25
CA ALA A 11 -30.08 31.72 26.14
C ALA A 11 -29.47 32.91 25.36
N VAL A 12 -28.79 32.65 24.24
CA VAL A 12 -28.21 33.70 23.38
C VAL A 12 -29.31 34.46 22.62
N LEU A 13 -30.39 33.78 22.23
CA LEU A 13 -31.50 34.40 21.51
C LEU A 13 -32.30 35.40 22.37
N MET A 14 -32.36 35.20 23.69
CA MET A 14 -32.99 36.13 24.64
C MET A 14 -32.16 37.38 24.93
N GLY A 15 -30.86 37.38 24.63
CA GLY A 15 -29.96 38.51 24.88
C GLY A 15 -30.06 39.67 23.88
N LEU A 16 -30.67 39.45 22.70
CA LEU A 16 -30.69 40.43 21.61
C LEU A 16 -31.93 41.35 21.60
N THR A 17 -32.88 41.18 22.53
CA THR A 17 -34.11 42.00 22.58
C THR A 17 -34.04 43.17 23.57
N ALA A 18 -32.90 43.41 24.21
CA ALA A 18 -32.73 44.46 25.23
C ALA A 18 -31.89 45.66 24.72
N CYS A 19 -32.34 46.32 23.65
CA CYS A 19 -31.94 47.69 23.33
C CYS A 19 -32.93 48.29 22.33
N ARG A 20 -34.05 48.82 22.85
CA ARG A 20 -35.00 49.64 22.11
C ARG A 20 -35.07 51.00 22.80
N SER A 21 -34.39 52.00 22.24
CA SER A 21 -34.47 53.40 22.66
C SER A 21 -34.98 54.22 21.48
N GLU A 22 -36.14 54.83 21.67
CA GLU A 22 -36.90 55.62 20.70
C GLU A 22 -36.88 57.09 21.14
N LYS A 23 -36.47 58.01 20.25
CA LYS A 23 -36.73 59.45 20.38
C LYS A 23 -36.92 60.09 19.00
N THR A 24 -37.84 61.05 18.97
CA THR A 24 -38.63 61.52 17.82
C THR A 24 -38.49 63.06 17.71
N VAL A 25 -38.15 63.56 16.50
CA VAL A 25 -38.64 64.81 15.81
C VAL A 25 -38.09 66.20 16.27
N PRO A 26 -37.95 67.26 15.40
CA PRO A 26 -37.71 67.36 13.94
C PRO A 26 -36.80 68.58 13.52
N PRO A 27 -36.95 69.31 12.38
CA PRO A 27 -35.83 69.59 11.45
C PRO A 27 -35.43 71.09 11.34
N THR A 28 -34.21 71.39 10.89
CA THR A 28 -33.91 72.69 10.27
C THR A 28 -32.77 72.54 9.26
N VAL A 29 -33.07 72.99 8.05
CA VAL A 29 -32.19 73.08 6.88
C VAL A 29 -31.33 74.33 7.05
N GLU A 30 -30.01 74.18 7.10
CA GLU A 30 -29.08 75.25 6.73
C GLU A 30 -27.91 74.63 5.95
N THR A 31 -27.78 75.09 4.72
CA THR A 31 -26.67 74.87 3.81
C THR A 31 -25.41 75.51 4.35
N GLU A 32 -24.36 74.73 4.60
CA GLU A 32 -23.00 75.25 4.72
C GLU A 32 -22.00 74.41 3.91
N HIS A 33 -21.20 75.14 3.13
CA HIS A 33 -19.98 74.68 2.50
C HIS A 33 -18.99 74.18 3.57
N HIS A 34 -18.50 72.95 3.42
CA HIS A 34 -17.24 72.54 4.03
C HIS A 34 -16.40 71.74 3.05
N GLY A 35 -15.22 72.29 2.76
CA GLY A 35 -14.14 71.61 2.08
C GLY A 35 -13.39 70.67 3.04
N GLU A 36 -12.76 69.69 2.39
CA GLU A 36 -11.61 68.91 2.84
C GLU A 36 -11.78 67.91 4.00
N HIS A 37 -11.98 66.65 3.60
CA HIS A 37 -11.27 65.53 4.22
C HIS A 37 -10.62 64.69 3.12
N GLU A 38 -9.31 64.86 2.97
CA GLU A 38 -8.46 64.01 2.14
C GLU A 38 -8.38 62.62 2.79
N ASN A 39 -9.00 61.64 2.14
CA ASN A 39 -8.77 60.23 2.43
C ASN A 39 -7.86 59.73 1.32
N GLU A 40 -6.63 59.32 1.64
CA GLU A 40 -5.60 58.93 0.64
C GLU A 40 -6.06 57.82 -0.32
N ASN A 41 -7.14 57.10 0.02
CA ASN A 41 -7.68 55.98 -0.74
C ASN A 41 -9.07 56.27 -1.37
N THR A 42 -9.55 57.52 -1.39
CA THR A 42 -10.86 57.87 -1.96
C THR A 42 -10.80 59.21 -2.69
N ALA A 43 -10.97 59.18 -4.01
CA ALA A 43 -11.13 60.37 -4.82
C ALA A 43 -12.62 60.72 -4.98
N ILE A 44 -12.96 61.98 -4.75
CA ILE A 44 -14.32 62.51 -4.92
C ILE A 44 -14.36 63.24 -6.27
N LEU A 45 -15.29 62.84 -7.15
CA LEU A 45 -15.50 63.48 -8.45
C LEU A 45 -16.88 64.14 -8.50
N THR A 46 -16.96 65.29 -9.15
CA THR A 46 -18.23 65.99 -9.41
C THR A 46 -19.01 65.36 -10.57
N ASP A 47 -20.33 65.55 -10.59
CA ASP A 47 -21.21 64.93 -11.60
C ASP A 47 -20.84 65.30 -13.05
N GLU A 48 -20.36 66.52 -13.28
CA GLU A 48 -19.90 66.98 -14.59
C GLU A 48 -18.57 66.31 -15.01
N GLN A 49 -17.70 66.01 -14.04
CA GLN A 49 -16.47 65.24 -14.28
C GLN A 49 -16.78 63.76 -14.56
N MET A 50 -17.77 63.17 -13.87
CA MET A 50 -18.21 61.80 -14.17
C MET A 50 -18.83 61.68 -15.58
N LYS A 51 -19.63 62.66 -16.01
CA LYS A 51 -20.26 62.68 -17.34
C LYS A 51 -19.25 62.85 -18.47
N SER A 52 -18.25 63.73 -18.31
CA SER A 52 -17.23 63.94 -19.35
C SER A 52 -16.35 62.71 -19.59
N VAL A 53 -16.11 61.90 -18.55
CA VAL A 53 -15.27 60.69 -18.62
C VAL A 53 -16.08 59.40 -18.86
N HIS A 54 -17.41 59.49 -19.00
CA HIS A 54 -18.31 58.36 -19.32
C HIS A 54 -18.13 57.14 -18.39
N VAL A 55 -18.00 57.38 -17.09
CA VAL A 55 -17.82 56.30 -16.10
C VAL A 55 -19.11 55.49 -15.99
N GLN A 56 -19.03 54.18 -16.27
CA GLN A 56 -20.15 53.25 -16.12
C GLN A 56 -19.95 52.40 -14.87
N LEU A 57 -20.91 52.43 -13.96
CA LEU A 57 -20.92 51.62 -12.74
C LEU A 57 -21.70 50.32 -13.02
N GLY A 58 -21.04 49.17 -12.86
CA GLY A 58 -21.65 47.85 -12.93
C GLY A 58 -22.00 47.32 -11.54
N SER A 59 -23.07 46.51 -11.44
CA SER A 59 -23.40 45.82 -10.18
C SER A 59 -22.52 44.59 -9.96
N ILE A 60 -22.24 44.25 -8.70
CA ILE A 60 -21.42 43.08 -8.36
C ILE A 60 -22.27 41.82 -8.54
N GLU A 61 -21.96 41.02 -9.56
CA GLU A 61 -22.63 39.75 -9.85
C GLU A 61 -21.74 38.55 -9.50
N LYS A 62 -22.30 37.57 -8.77
CA LYS A 62 -21.65 36.26 -8.57
C LYS A 62 -21.88 35.38 -9.78
N LYS A 63 -20.89 35.27 -10.67
CA LYS A 63 -20.92 34.32 -11.80
C LYS A 63 -20.20 33.04 -11.44
N GLN A 64 -20.75 31.89 -11.85
CA GLN A 64 -20.00 30.64 -11.79
C GLN A 64 -18.87 30.70 -12.82
N LEU A 65 -17.63 30.64 -12.33
CA LEU A 65 -16.46 30.50 -13.17
C LEU A 65 -16.44 29.08 -13.73
N THR A 66 -16.92 28.90 -14.96
CA THR A 66 -16.78 27.65 -15.70
C THR A 66 -15.34 27.50 -16.23
N ALA A 67 -14.35 27.59 -15.35
CA ALA A 67 -12.98 27.25 -15.68
C ALA A 67 -12.89 25.72 -15.75
N SER A 68 -13.07 25.16 -16.94
CA SER A 68 -12.92 23.72 -17.16
C SER A 68 -11.42 23.37 -17.06
N LEU A 69 -11.01 22.81 -15.92
CA LEU A 69 -9.66 22.31 -15.72
C LEU A 69 -9.58 20.89 -16.28
N ARG A 70 -8.89 20.73 -17.41
CA ARG A 70 -8.67 19.42 -18.03
C ARG A 70 -7.45 18.75 -17.37
N ALA A 71 -7.70 17.76 -16.52
CA ALA A 71 -6.65 16.95 -15.90
C ALA A 71 -6.50 15.62 -16.66
N ASN A 72 -5.27 15.28 -17.04
CA ASN A 72 -4.90 13.95 -17.53
C ASN A 72 -4.36 13.13 -16.35
N GLY A 73 -4.70 11.85 -16.30
CA GLY A 73 -4.21 10.92 -15.28
C GLY A 73 -3.77 9.60 -15.91
N ILE A 74 -2.88 8.90 -15.22
CA ILE A 74 -2.46 7.54 -15.58
C ILE A 74 -3.14 6.59 -14.62
N LEU A 75 -3.71 5.50 -15.15
CA LEU A 75 -4.23 4.41 -14.33
C LEU A 75 -3.08 3.44 -14.04
N GLU A 76 -2.65 3.38 -12.78
CA GLU A 76 -1.63 2.43 -12.34
C GLU A 76 -2.25 1.41 -11.39
N VAL A 77 -1.84 0.14 -11.55
CA VAL A 77 -2.22 -0.92 -10.63
C VAL A 77 -1.38 -0.76 -9.35
N PRO A 78 -1.99 -0.60 -8.17
CA PRO A 78 -1.24 -0.52 -6.92
C PRO A 78 -0.31 -1.73 -6.75
N ASN A 79 0.89 -1.51 -6.22
CA ASN A 79 1.90 -2.58 -6.04
C ASN A 79 1.37 -3.80 -5.26
N GLN A 80 0.36 -3.62 -4.39
CA GLN A 80 -0.29 -4.70 -3.65
C GLN A 80 -0.99 -5.75 -4.55
N TYR A 81 -1.34 -5.38 -5.79
CA TYR A 81 -2.04 -6.24 -6.76
C TYR A 81 -1.17 -6.59 -7.97
N LYS A 82 0.14 -6.34 -7.90
CA LYS A 82 1.11 -6.67 -8.95
C LYS A 82 1.97 -7.84 -8.47
N ALA A 83 2.03 -8.91 -9.27
CA ALA A 83 2.88 -10.07 -8.99
C ALA A 83 3.62 -10.48 -10.26
N SER A 84 4.88 -10.90 -10.09
CA SER A 84 5.68 -11.52 -11.15
C SER A 84 5.90 -12.99 -10.78
N ALA A 85 5.58 -13.90 -11.69
CA ALA A 85 5.82 -15.32 -11.49
C ALA A 85 7.18 -15.70 -12.07
N THR A 86 8.07 -16.25 -11.24
CA THR A 86 9.39 -16.72 -11.64
C THR A 86 9.58 -18.16 -11.17
N ALA A 87 10.23 -18.96 -12.01
CA ALA A 87 10.54 -20.34 -11.66
C ALA A 87 11.66 -20.39 -10.62
N SER A 88 11.48 -21.18 -9.55
CA SER A 88 12.52 -21.36 -8.51
C SER A 88 13.75 -22.11 -9.03
N MET A 89 13.57 -22.97 -10.03
CA MET A 89 14.65 -23.67 -10.73
C MET A 89 14.50 -23.41 -12.22
N GLY A 90 15.61 -23.11 -12.90
CA GLY A 90 15.62 -22.99 -14.37
C GLY A 90 15.20 -24.31 -15.03
N GLY A 91 14.83 -24.29 -16.31
CA GLY A 91 14.41 -25.50 -17.00
C GLY A 91 13.83 -25.19 -18.37
N VAL A 92 13.29 -26.22 -19.01
CA VAL A 92 12.65 -26.11 -20.32
C VAL A 92 11.14 -25.98 -20.12
N ILE A 93 10.51 -25.05 -20.83
CA ILE A 93 9.05 -24.89 -20.82
C ILE A 93 8.43 -26.09 -21.52
N LYS A 94 7.61 -26.87 -20.79
CA LYS A 94 6.87 -28.02 -21.32
C LYS A 94 5.53 -27.60 -21.93
N SER A 95 4.84 -26.67 -21.28
CA SER A 95 3.57 -26.13 -21.77
C SER A 95 3.31 -24.74 -21.24
N ILE A 96 2.57 -23.96 -22.01
CA ILE A 96 2.03 -22.65 -21.64
C ILE A 96 0.51 -22.77 -21.76
N GLN A 97 -0.21 -22.46 -20.69
CA GLN A 97 -1.67 -22.62 -20.61
C GLN A 97 -2.43 -21.29 -20.72
N VAL A 98 -1.71 -20.17 -20.82
CA VAL A 98 -2.28 -18.82 -20.84
C VAL A 98 -1.63 -17.96 -21.91
N GLN A 99 -2.39 -17.00 -22.43
CA GLN A 99 -1.91 -16.01 -23.41
C GLN A 99 -1.94 -14.61 -22.82
N THR A 100 -1.18 -13.68 -23.39
CA THR A 100 -1.19 -12.27 -23.00
C THR A 100 -2.61 -11.71 -23.07
N GLY A 101 -3.05 -11.03 -22.01
CA GLY A 101 -4.42 -10.51 -21.88
C GLY A 101 -5.44 -11.50 -21.30
N SER A 102 -5.05 -12.75 -21.06
CA SER A 102 -5.93 -13.73 -20.39
C SER A 102 -6.13 -13.37 -18.91
N ASN A 103 -7.35 -13.51 -18.41
CA ASN A 103 -7.65 -13.39 -16.99
C ASN A 103 -7.24 -14.69 -16.27
N VAL A 104 -6.46 -14.56 -15.18
CA VAL A 104 -5.97 -15.70 -14.39
C VAL A 104 -6.43 -15.59 -12.95
N ARG A 105 -6.75 -16.74 -12.33
CA ARG A 105 -7.17 -16.83 -10.93
C ARG A 105 -6.03 -17.29 -10.02
N LYS A 106 -6.11 -16.97 -8.74
CA LYS A 106 -5.14 -17.47 -7.73
C LYS A 106 -5.11 -19.00 -7.74
N GLY A 107 -3.91 -19.57 -7.89
CA GLY A 107 -3.70 -21.02 -7.94
C GLY A 107 -3.85 -21.64 -9.34
N GLN A 108 -4.17 -20.85 -10.37
CA GLN A 108 -4.21 -21.34 -11.74
C GLN A 108 -2.79 -21.62 -12.27
N VAL A 109 -2.62 -22.77 -12.93
CA VAL A 109 -1.38 -23.11 -13.63
C VAL A 109 -1.26 -22.27 -14.90
N ILE A 110 -0.17 -21.52 -15.02
CA ILE A 110 0.11 -20.66 -16.19
C ILE A 110 1.08 -21.32 -17.17
N ALA A 111 2.06 -22.07 -16.66
CA ALA A 111 3.05 -22.78 -17.44
C ALA A 111 3.58 -23.95 -16.61
N THR A 112 4.01 -25.01 -17.30
CA THR A 112 4.71 -26.14 -16.67
C THR A 112 6.16 -26.13 -17.15
N ILE A 113 7.10 -26.16 -16.21
CA ILE A 113 8.53 -26.16 -16.48
C ILE A 113 9.08 -27.53 -16.07
N THR A 114 9.94 -28.11 -16.90
CA THR A 114 10.63 -29.36 -16.61
C THR A 114 12.13 -29.08 -16.49
N ASN A 115 12.74 -29.56 -15.41
CA ASN A 115 14.18 -29.45 -15.16
C ASN A 115 14.77 -30.87 -15.10
N SER A 116 15.74 -31.17 -15.97
CA SER A 116 16.42 -32.47 -16.01
C SER A 116 17.34 -32.70 -14.82
N SER A 117 18.02 -31.66 -14.32
CA SER A 117 18.88 -31.73 -13.12
C SER A 117 18.14 -32.19 -11.87
N PHE A 118 16.86 -31.84 -11.71
CA PHE A 118 16.04 -32.31 -10.60
C PHE A 118 15.71 -33.80 -10.70
N ILE A 119 15.60 -34.34 -11.92
CA ILE A 119 15.44 -35.79 -12.13
C ILE A 119 16.73 -36.51 -11.74
N THR A 120 17.88 -36.03 -12.22
CA THR A 120 19.19 -36.60 -11.87
C THR A 120 19.44 -36.58 -10.36
N LEU A 121 19.10 -35.49 -9.67
CA LEU A 121 19.24 -35.40 -8.21
C LEU A 121 18.39 -36.45 -7.48
N GLN A 122 17.18 -36.73 -7.96
CA GLN A 122 16.32 -37.76 -7.37
C GLN A 122 16.87 -39.16 -7.62
N GLU A 123 17.37 -39.44 -8.82
CA GLU A 123 18.03 -40.72 -9.16
C GLU A 123 19.26 -40.94 -8.27
N ASP A 124 20.09 -39.93 -8.11
CA ASP A 124 21.26 -39.97 -7.25
C ASP A 124 20.87 -40.21 -5.79
N TYR A 125 19.84 -39.51 -5.29
CA TYR A 125 19.31 -39.72 -3.94
C TYR A 125 18.85 -41.17 -3.72
N LEU A 126 18.06 -41.71 -4.64
CA LEU A 126 17.57 -43.09 -4.57
C LEU A 126 18.71 -44.12 -4.62
N SER A 127 19.71 -43.87 -5.48
CA SER A 127 20.90 -44.70 -5.61
C SER A 127 21.75 -44.69 -4.33
N VAL A 128 21.99 -43.51 -3.76
CA VAL A 128 22.76 -43.35 -2.52
C VAL A 128 22.01 -43.96 -1.34
N SER A 129 20.69 -43.77 -1.23
CA SER A 129 19.87 -44.38 -0.18
C SER A 129 19.97 -45.90 -0.21
N SER A 130 19.82 -46.50 -1.39
CA SER A 130 19.92 -47.96 -1.56
C SER A 130 21.31 -48.49 -1.20
N LYS A 131 22.37 -47.77 -1.60
CA LYS A 131 23.75 -48.11 -1.23
C LYS A 131 24.00 -47.99 0.27
N SER A 132 23.41 -46.99 0.93
CA SER A 132 23.51 -46.79 2.37
C SER A 132 22.88 -47.95 3.13
N GLU A 133 21.67 -48.35 2.75
CA GLU A 133 20.98 -49.50 3.36
C GLU A 133 21.78 -50.80 3.18
N LEU A 134 22.31 -51.05 1.98
CA LEU A 134 23.17 -52.20 1.73
C LEU A 134 24.44 -52.16 2.60
N ALA A 135 25.09 -51.01 2.72
CA ALA A 135 26.29 -50.84 3.54
C ALA A 135 26.01 -51.09 5.03
N GLU A 136 24.85 -50.65 5.53
CA GLU A 136 24.40 -50.92 6.91
C GLU A 136 24.14 -52.41 7.14
N LEU A 137 23.46 -53.08 6.20
CA LEU A 137 23.22 -54.52 6.26
C LEU A 137 24.53 -55.32 6.23
N GLU A 138 25.45 -54.95 5.35
CA GLU A 138 26.78 -55.56 5.29
C GLU A 138 27.57 -55.34 6.59
N TYR A 139 27.49 -54.13 7.15
CA TYR A 139 28.14 -53.80 8.42
C TYR A 139 27.56 -54.64 9.56
N ALA A 140 26.23 -54.72 9.67
CA ALA A 140 25.55 -55.54 10.67
C ALA A 140 25.93 -57.02 10.53
N ARG A 141 25.97 -57.55 9.29
CA ARG A 141 26.40 -58.92 8.99
C ARG A 141 27.85 -59.17 9.44
N LYS A 142 28.78 -58.26 9.09
CA LYS A 142 30.21 -58.36 9.46
C LYS A 142 30.37 -58.30 10.98
N ARG A 143 29.64 -57.43 11.67
CA ARG A 143 29.63 -57.33 13.14
C ARG A 143 29.12 -58.62 13.80
N ASN A 144 28.03 -59.19 13.29
CA ASN A 144 27.48 -60.45 13.80
C ASN A 144 28.45 -61.63 13.59
N CYS A 145 29.06 -61.72 12.40
CA CYS A 145 30.06 -62.75 12.09
C CYS A 145 31.26 -62.68 13.06
N ASN A 146 31.79 -61.48 13.30
CA ASN A 146 32.90 -61.25 14.23
C ASN A 146 32.56 -61.54 15.69
N ARG A 147 31.29 -61.40 16.09
CA ARG A 147 30.83 -61.74 17.45
C ARG A 147 30.73 -63.26 17.65
N VAL A 148 30.20 -63.96 16.67
CA VAL A 148 29.93 -65.41 16.75
C VAL A 148 31.20 -66.23 16.47
N THR A 149 32.07 -65.76 15.58
CA THR A 149 33.29 -66.47 15.19
C THR A 149 34.51 -65.82 15.85
N PRO A 150 35.22 -66.49 16.77
CA PRO A 150 36.45 -65.94 17.30
C PRO A 150 37.49 -65.81 16.18
N PRO A 151 38.25 -64.70 16.13
CA PRO A 151 39.22 -64.49 15.07
C PRO A 151 40.25 -65.63 15.05
N LEU A 152 40.67 -66.04 13.86
CA LEU A 152 41.64 -67.13 13.65
C LEU A 152 42.92 -66.94 14.48
N SER A 153 43.34 -65.69 14.71
CA SER A 153 44.47 -65.36 15.58
C SER A 153 44.26 -65.75 17.05
N ARG A 154 43.03 -65.66 17.58
CA ARG A 154 42.69 -66.15 18.93
C ARG A 154 42.61 -67.67 18.97
N ILE A 155 42.03 -68.31 17.95
CA ILE A 155 41.95 -69.78 17.87
C ILE A 155 43.37 -70.37 17.80
N TYR A 156 44.24 -69.81 16.95
CA TYR A 156 45.63 -70.24 16.80
C TYR A 156 46.46 -70.05 18.08
N LYS A 157 46.32 -68.90 18.76
CA LYS A 157 46.98 -68.67 20.06
C LYS A 157 46.48 -69.64 21.14
N ALA A 158 45.17 -69.88 21.23
CA ALA A 158 44.59 -70.84 22.17
C ALA A 158 45.13 -72.26 21.92
N ARG A 159 45.23 -72.68 20.64
CA ARG A 159 45.78 -73.98 20.25
C ARG A 159 47.27 -74.13 20.60
N MET A 160 48.06 -73.08 20.43
CA MET A 160 49.48 -73.11 20.82
C MET A 160 49.68 -73.11 22.33
N GLN A 161 48.81 -72.45 23.10
CA GLN A 161 48.85 -72.49 24.56
C GLN A 161 48.43 -73.85 25.14
N SER A 162 47.45 -74.53 24.51
CA SER A 162 47.06 -75.89 24.92
C SER A 162 48.09 -76.95 24.53
N SER A 163 48.91 -76.70 23.50
CA SER A 163 49.99 -77.61 23.07
C SER A 163 51.26 -77.49 23.92
N LYS A 164 51.35 -76.47 24.78
CA LYS A 164 52.50 -76.22 25.68
C LYS A 164 52.23 -76.65 27.13
N ARG A 165 51.05 -77.18 27.43
CA ARG A 165 50.74 -77.90 28.68
C ARG A 165 50.78 -79.39 28.39
#